data_AF-A0A544XPP5-F1
#
_entry.id   AF-A0A544XPP5-F1
#
_cell.length_a   1.000
_cell.length_b   1.000
_cell.length_c   1.000
_cell.angle_alpha   90.00
_cell.angle_beta   90.00
_cell.angle_gamma   90.00
#
_symmetry.space_group_name_H-M   'P 1'
#
loop_
_entity.id
_entity.type
_entity.pdbx_description
1 polymer ?
#
loop_
_entity_poly.entity_id
_entity_poly.type
_entity_poly.pdbx_seq_one_letter_code
_entity_poly.pdbx_strand_id
1 'polypeptide(L)'
;MSWSEVVRIPADVEQPDRIVWGFTARQVAILAVTGATLYLVYTTLGERLPLAVFAAITLLVAVLGILLGVATHDGVSLDRFLLAALRYRWSAKRLVSTPDVVAPAPAWIAASRGPVPAPLKLPARGVGEDGLIDLGPDGIVAIAEVSTVSFALRTPDEQDGLVAAFGRWLNSLSERVQILVRAERVDLATTIGALEERIPLLPHPALAHAAREHAMFLTDLATRHELLRRQVLLVIREPAVGANGTTAAAARAYRRLAEAARLLGACGLTVRPLDGAAVSALLASCFDPMAPPLPADSLAHPDEVISWGGRR
;
A
#
# COMPACT_ATOMS: atom_id res chain seq x y z
N MET A 1 5.64 -14.87 34.84
CA MET A 1 4.93 -15.65 33.79
C MET A 1 5.93 -15.90 32.67
N SER A 2 6.24 -17.16 32.36
CA SER A 2 7.22 -17.51 31.33
C SER A 2 6.64 -17.28 29.93
N TRP A 3 6.95 -16.14 29.32
CA TRP A 3 6.61 -15.80 27.94
C TRP A 3 7.45 -16.58 26.90
N SER A 4 7.70 -17.87 27.15
CA SER A 4 8.50 -18.74 26.28
C SER A 4 7.68 -19.43 25.19
N GLU A 5 6.35 -19.32 25.20
CA GLU A 5 5.54 -19.71 24.05
C GLU A 5 5.54 -18.57 23.04
N VAL A 6 6.34 -18.74 21.98
CA VAL A 6 6.27 -17.92 20.78
C VAL A 6 4.87 -18.11 20.19
N VAL A 7 3.96 -17.19 20.50
CA VAL A 7 2.63 -17.14 19.89
C VAL A 7 2.84 -16.98 18.39
N ARG A 8 2.49 -18.02 17.62
CA ARG A 8 2.52 -17.94 16.16
C ARG A 8 1.39 -17.03 15.70
N ILE A 9 1.71 -15.75 15.54
CA ILE A 9 0.81 -14.79 14.90
C ILE A 9 0.67 -15.25 13.44
N PRO A 10 -0.57 -15.52 12.97
CA PRO A 10 -0.79 -15.86 11.57
C PRO A 10 -0.25 -14.75 10.67
N ALA A 11 0.36 -15.13 9.54
CA ALA A 11 0.89 -14.16 8.58
C ALA A 11 -0.22 -13.26 7.99
N ASP A 12 -1.47 -13.73 8.00
CA ASP A 12 -2.66 -12.99 7.60
C ASP A 12 -3.60 -12.84 8.80
N VAL A 13 -3.64 -11.61 9.33
CA VAL A 13 -4.48 -11.22 10.48
C VAL A 13 -5.90 -10.87 10.02
N GLU A 14 -6.10 -10.57 8.73
CA GLU A 14 -7.42 -10.23 8.15
C GLU A 14 -8.14 -11.47 7.59
N GLN A 15 -8.19 -12.56 8.37
CA GLN A 15 -8.98 -13.72 7.94
C GLN A 15 -10.48 -13.47 8.12
N PRO A 16 -11.30 -13.72 7.08
CA PRO A 16 -12.74 -13.58 7.20
C PRO A 16 -13.30 -14.62 8.17
N ASP A 17 -14.24 -14.17 9.02
CA ASP A 17 -14.89 -15.04 10.00
C ASP A 17 -15.57 -16.24 9.34
N ARG A 18 -15.28 -17.42 9.89
CA ARG A 18 -15.88 -18.69 9.50
C ARG A 18 -17.13 -18.91 10.34
N ILE A 19 -18.28 -19.07 9.70
CA ILE A 19 -19.57 -19.16 10.39
C ILE A 19 -20.07 -20.60 10.44
N VAL A 20 -20.18 -21.26 9.28
CA VAL A 20 -20.82 -22.57 9.16
C VAL A 20 -19.84 -23.56 8.57
N TRP A 21 -19.50 -24.63 9.31
CA TRP A 21 -18.59 -25.71 8.87
C TRP A 21 -17.27 -25.23 8.26
N GLY A 22 -16.73 -24.12 8.75
CA GLY A 22 -15.48 -23.54 8.25
C GLY A 22 -15.62 -22.64 7.01
N PHE A 23 -16.84 -22.45 6.49
CA PHE A 23 -17.11 -21.50 5.41
C PHE A 23 -17.41 -20.10 5.93
N THR A 24 -17.00 -19.11 5.15
CA THR A 24 -17.34 -17.70 5.38
C THR A 24 -18.81 -17.42 5.07
N ALA A 25 -19.38 -16.35 5.65
CA ALA A 25 -20.73 -15.89 5.29
C ALA A 25 -20.94 -15.76 3.77
N ARG A 26 -19.91 -15.24 3.10
CA ARG A 26 -19.88 -15.04 1.64
C ARG A 26 -19.98 -16.36 0.88
N GLN A 27 -19.19 -17.36 1.28
CA GLN A 27 -19.21 -18.69 0.67
C GLN A 27 -20.57 -19.36 0.83
N VAL A 28 -21.14 -19.30 2.03
CA VAL A 28 -22.48 -19.84 2.29
C VAL A 28 -23.53 -19.16 1.42
N ALA A 29 -23.47 -17.83 1.26
CA ALA A 29 -24.38 -17.10 0.39
C ALA A 29 -24.25 -17.52 -1.08
N ILE A 30 -23.04 -17.66 -1.61
CA ILE A 30 -22.80 -18.10 -3.00
C ILE A 30 -23.37 -19.52 -3.22
N LEU A 31 -23.11 -20.44 -2.29
CA LEU A 31 -23.60 -21.81 -2.39
C LEU A 31 -25.12 -21.88 -2.25
N ALA A 32 -25.72 -21.09 -1.36
CA ALA A 32 -27.17 -21.00 -1.20
C ALA A 32 -27.85 -20.47 -2.46
N VAL A 33 -27.32 -19.41 -3.09
CA VAL A 33 -27.82 -18.87 -4.35
C VAL A 33 -27.66 -19.89 -5.49
N THR A 34 -26.54 -20.60 -5.53
CA THR A 34 -26.32 -21.69 -6.50
C THR A 34 -27.38 -22.80 -6.32
N GLY A 35 -27.61 -23.25 -5.09
CA GLY A 35 -28.63 -24.25 -4.78
C GLY A 35 -30.05 -23.80 -5.14
N ALA A 36 -30.41 -22.54 -4.83
CA ALA A 36 -31.69 -21.96 -5.22
C ALA A 36 -31.86 -21.89 -6.75
N THR A 37 -30.79 -21.55 -7.47
CA THR A 37 -30.79 -21.53 -8.95
C THR A 37 -31.01 -22.93 -9.52
N LEU A 38 -30.30 -23.94 -9.00
CA LEU A 38 -30.48 -25.33 -9.41
C LEU A 38 -31.90 -25.82 -9.15
N TYR A 39 -32.49 -25.46 -8.01
CA TYR A 39 -33.88 -25.79 -7.67
C TYR A 39 -34.89 -25.13 -8.61
N LEU A 40 -34.67 -23.86 -8.98
CA LEU A 40 -35.51 -23.15 -9.95
C LEU A 40 -35.40 -23.78 -11.34
N VAL A 41 -34.20 -24.16 -11.79
CA VAL A 41 -33.99 -24.85 -13.06
C VAL A 41 -34.69 -26.21 -13.05
N TYR A 42 -34.62 -26.96 -11.94
CA TYR A 42 -35.32 -28.23 -11.78
C TYR A 42 -36.85 -28.08 -11.90
N THR A 43 -37.44 -27.14 -11.17
CA THR A 43 -38.90 -26.96 -11.14
C THR A 43 -39.48 -26.39 -12.44
N THR A 44 -38.70 -25.65 -13.23
CA THR A 44 -39.18 -25.02 -14.47
C THR A 44 -38.90 -25.84 -15.73
N LEU A 45 -37.77 -26.56 -15.79
CA LEU A 45 -37.28 -27.26 -16.98
C LEU A 45 -37.16 -28.77 -16.80
N GLY A 46 -37.25 -29.30 -15.57
CA GLY A 46 -36.96 -30.71 -15.27
C GLY A 46 -37.81 -31.71 -16.05
N GLU A 47 -39.08 -31.41 -16.30
CA GLU A 47 -39.99 -32.26 -17.09
C GLU A 47 -39.95 -31.98 -18.59
N ARG A 48 -39.32 -30.88 -19.01
CA ARG A 48 -39.33 -30.40 -20.41
C ARG A 48 -38.06 -30.77 -21.18
N LEU A 49 -37.00 -31.16 -20.48
CA LEU A 49 -35.70 -31.47 -21.08
C LEU A 49 -35.37 -32.97 -20.97
N PRO A 50 -34.68 -33.56 -21.97
CA PRO A 50 -34.10 -34.88 -21.83
C PRO A 50 -33.14 -34.94 -20.64
N LEU A 51 -33.15 -36.06 -19.90
CA LEU A 51 -32.38 -36.25 -18.67
C LEU A 51 -30.89 -35.88 -18.82
N ALA A 52 -30.26 -36.25 -19.94
CA ALA A 52 -28.85 -35.97 -20.20
C ALA A 52 -28.56 -34.46 -20.31
N VAL A 53 -29.46 -33.69 -20.95
CA VAL A 53 -29.32 -32.23 -21.10
C VAL A 53 -29.50 -31.55 -19.75
N PHE A 54 -30.50 -31.97 -18.99
CA PHE A 54 -30.75 -31.46 -17.65
C PHE A 54 -29.57 -31.72 -16.70
N ALA A 55 -29.02 -32.94 -16.72
CA ALA A 55 -27.85 -33.31 -15.91
C ALA A 55 -26.61 -32.49 -16.27
N ALA A 56 -26.36 -32.27 -17.57
CA ALA A 56 -25.22 -31.47 -18.02
C ALA A 56 -25.30 -30.01 -17.55
N ILE A 57 -26.48 -29.37 -17.67
CA ILE A 57 -26.69 -27.99 -17.22
C ILE A 57 -26.52 -27.89 -15.69
N THR A 58 -27.16 -28.80 -14.96
CA THR A 58 -27.11 -28.83 -13.48
C THR A 58 -25.67 -29.02 -13.00
N LEU A 59 -24.92 -29.95 -13.61
CA LEU A 59 -23.52 -30.19 -13.30
C LEU A 59 -22.67 -28.94 -13.56
N LEU A 60 -22.84 -28.28 -14.71
CA LEU A 60 -22.11 -27.07 -15.05
C LEU A 60 -22.36 -25.95 -14.05
N VAL A 61 -23.63 -25.69 -13.69
CA VAL A 61 -24.00 -24.65 -12.72
C VAL A 61 -23.49 -24.99 -11.32
N ALA A 62 -23.58 -26.26 -10.89
CA ALA A 62 -23.06 -26.70 -9.61
C ALA A 62 -21.54 -26.52 -9.52
N VAL A 63 -20.80 -26.97 -10.54
CA VAL A 63 -19.33 -26.82 -10.61
C VAL A 63 -18.95 -25.34 -10.60
N LEU A 64 -19.64 -24.50 -11.39
CA LEU A 64 -19.37 -23.07 -11.43
C LEU A 64 -19.62 -22.39 -10.08
N GLY A 65 -20.73 -22.71 -9.40
CA GLY A 65 -21.04 -22.17 -8.08
C GLY A 65 -20.04 -22.59 -7.00
N ILE A 66 -19.59 -23.84 -7.03
CA ILE A 66 -18.53 -24.34 -6.13
C ILE A 66 -17.21 -23.62 -6.40
N LEU A 67 -16.80 -23.51 -7.67
CA LEU A 67 -15.58 -22.79 -8.06
C LEU A 67 -15.66 -21.32 -7.62
N LEU A 68 -16.78 -20.63 -7.84
CA LEU A 68 -16.96 -19.24 -7.41
C LEU A 68 -16.86 -19.06 -5.88
N GLY A 69 -17.38 -20.02 -5.11
CA GLY A 69 -17.32 -19.96 -3.65
C GLY A 69 -15.94 -20.29 -3.09
N VAL A 70 -15.29 -21.33 -3.62
CA VAL A 70 -14.11 -21.94 -2.98
C VAL A 70 -12.80 -21.55 -3.66
N ALA A 71 -12.79 -21.38 -4.98
CA ALA A 71 -11.56 -21.14 -5.70
C ALA A 71 -11.00 -19.74 -5.40
N THR A 72 -9.67 -19.69 -5.32
CA THR A 72 -8.91 -18.45 -5.16
C THR A 72 -7.87 -18.36 -6.26
N HIS A 73 -7.57 -17.13 -6.67
CA HIS A 73 -6.51 -16.78 -7.60
C HIS A 73 -5.66 -15.69 -6.94
N ASP A 74 -4.38 -15.96 -6.71
CA ASP A 74 -3.45 -15.05 -6.02
C ASP A 74 -3.98 -14.48 -4.69
N GLY A 75 -4.68 -15.31 -3.90
CA GLY A 75 -5.27 -14.92 -2.62
C GLY A 75 -6.62 -14.17 -2.72
N VAL A 76 -7.08 -13.84 -3.92
CA VAL A 76 -8.41 -13.24 -4.16
C VAL A 76 -9.41 -14.33 -4.54
N SER A 77 -10.62 -14.29 -3.98
CA SER A 77 -11.66 -15.25 -4.36
C SER A 77 -12.13 -15.08 -5.81
N LEU A 78 -12.46 -16.18 -6.48
CA LEU A 78 -12.73 -16.20 -7.92
C LEU A 78 -13.92 -15.30 -8.32
N ASP A 79 -14.94 -15.21 -7.48
CA ASP A 79 -16.07 -14.27 -7.63
C ASP A 79 -15.61 -12.82 -7.74
N ARG A 80 -14.73 -12.36 -6.83
CA ARG A 80 -14.17 -11.01 -6.82
C ARG A 80 -13.26 -10.78 -8.02
N PHE A 81 -12.45 -11.78 -8.37
CA PHE A 81 -11.60 -11.71 -9.54
C PHE A 81 -12.43 -11.55 -10.83
N LEU A 82 -13.47 -12.35 -11.02
CA LEU A 82 -14.35 -12.27 -12.18
C LEU A 82 -15.13 -10.95 -12.23
N LEU A 83 -15.62 -10.47 -11.09
CA LEU A 83 -16.27 -9.15 -11.00
C LEU A 83 -15.28 -8.03 -11.36
N ALA A 84 -14.05 -8.09 -10.88
CA ALA A 84 -13.00 -7.14 -11.23
C ALA A 84 -12.67 -7.20 -12.72
N ALA A 85 -12.53 -8.41 -13.29
CA ALA A 85 -12.28 -8.63 -14.71
C ALA A 85 -13.44 -8.11 -15.57
N LEU A 86 -14.69 -8.33 -15.16
CA LEU A 86 -15.88 -7.85 -15.86
C LEU A 86 -15.97 -6.32 -15.80
N ARG A 87 -15.74 -5.71 -14.63
CA ARG A 87 -15.66 -4.26 -14.45
C ARG A 87 -14.54 -3.67 -15.28
N TYR A 88 -13.38 -4.30 -15.31
CA TYR A 88 -12.25 -3.89 -16.14
C TYR A 88 -12.61 -3.98 -17.62
N ARG A 89 -13.25 -5.05 -18.08
CA ARG A 89 -13.67 -5.20 -19.49
C ARG A 89 -14.58 -4.04 -19.94
N TRP A 90 -15.43 -3.56 -19.05
CA TRP A 90 -16.34 -2.44 -19.32
C TRP A 90 -15.79 -1.06 -18.94
N SER A 91 -14.62 -0.98 -18.32
CA SER A 91 -14.02 0.31 -17.95
C SER A 91 -13.42 1.01 -19.17
N ALA A 92 -13.46 2.34 -19.16
CA ALA A 92 -12.75 3.15 -20.14
C ALA A 92 -11.24 2.83 -20.08
N LYS A 93 -10.63 2.58 -21.24
CA LYS A 93 -9.21 2.21 -21.37
C LYS A 93 -8.28 3.41 -21.54
N ARG A 94 -8.84 4.57 -21.88
CA ARG A 94 -8.11 5.82 -22.03
C ARG A 94 -8.47 6.71 -20.85
N LEU A 95 -7.51 6.93 -19.97
CA LEU A 95 -7.65 7.73 -18.75
C LEU A 95 -6.72 8.94 -18.82
N VAL A 96 -7.18 10.10 -18.35
CA VAL A 96 -6.39 11.34 -18.32
C VAL A 96 -6.40 11.95 -16.93
N SER A 97 -5.23 12.41 -16.47
CA SER A 97 -5.02 13.09 -15.19
C SER A 97 -5.49 14.56 -15.24
N THR A 98 -6.77 14.79 -15.53
CA THR A 98 -7.38 16.13 -15.41
C THR A 98 -8.35 16.14 -14.23
N PRO A 99 -8.28 17.15 -13.34
CA PRO A 99 -9.28 17.31 -12.28
C PRO A 99 -10.65 17.72 -12.85
N ASP A 100 -10.66 18.36 -14.03
CA ASP A 100 -11.85 18.87 -14.69
C ASP A 100 -12.49 17.88 -15.68
N VAL A 101 -13.76 18.13 -15.99
CA VAL A 101 -14.50 17.42 -17.04
C VAL A 101 -13.73 17.54 -18.34
N VAL A 102 -13.40 16.39 -18.96
CA VAL A 102 -12.69 16.35 -20.25
C VAL A 102 -13.57 17.03 -21.30
N ALA A 103 -13.17 18.24 -21.70
CA ALA A 103 -13.88 18.99 -22.72
C ALA A 103 -13.81 18.25 -24.07
N PRO A 104 -14.90 18.26 -24.87
CA PRO A 104 -14.85 17.69 -26.21
C PRO A 104 -13.84 18.42 -27.08
N ALA A 105 -13.25 17.70 -28.03
CA ALA A 105 -12.33 18.30 -28.99
C ALA A 105 -13.01 19.47 -29.73
N PRO A 106 -12.32 20.61 -29.93
CA PRO A 106 -12.85 21.74 -30.68
C PRO A 106 -13.35 21.34 -32.07
N ALA A 107 -14.42 22.00 -32.53
CA ALA A 107 -15.12 21.65 -33.77
C ALA A 107 -14.25 21.71 -35.04
N TRP A 108 -13.15 22.46 -35.01
CA TRP A 108 -12.21 22.62 -36.12
C TRP A 108 -11.23 21.43 -36.30
N ILE A 109 -11.18 20.48 -35.35
CA ILE A 109 -10.35 19.28 -35.48
C ILE A 109 -11.07 18.24 -36.35
N ALA A 110 -10.55 18.02 -37.55
CA ALA A 110 -11.06 17.06 -38.54
C ALA A 110 -10.61 15.60 -38.32
N ALA A 111 -9.79 15.35 -37.30
CA ALA A 111 -9.31 14.00 -36.98
C ALA A 111 -10.47 13.10 -36.50
N SER A 112 -10.39 11.81 -36.84
CA SER A 112 -11.34 10.78 -36.44
C SER A 112 -11.58 10.83 -34.93
N ARG A 113 -12.81 11.18 -34.51
CA ARG A 113 -13.20 11.28 -33.10
C ARG A 113 -13.24 9.89 -32.49
N GLY A 114 -12.16 9.48 -31.84
CA GLY A 114 -12.16 8.32 -30.95
C GLY A 114 -13.04 8.56 -29.72
N PRO A 115 -13.26 7.54 -28.88
CA PRO A 115 -13.95 7.71 -27.61
C PRO A 115 -13.22 8.76 -26.76
N VAL A 116 -13.99 9.69 -26.16
CA VAL A 116 -13.45 10.68 -25.23
C VAL A 116 -12.82 9.93 -24.04
N PRO A 117 -11.59 10.28 -23.62
CA PRO A 117 -10.98 9.65 -22.47
C PRO A 117 -11.78 9.95 -21.21
N ALA A 118 -11.79 9.01 -20.27
CA ALA A 118 -12.40 9.22 -18.96
C ALA A 118 -11.38 9.85 -17.98
N PRO A 119 -11.83 10.59 -16.96
CA PRO A 119 -10.92 11.11 -15.95
C PRO A 119 -10.29 9.97 -15.13
N LEU A 120 -8.99 10.07 -14.88
CA LEU A 120 -8.27 9.17 -13.99
C LEU A 120 -8.64 9.50 -12.54
N LYS A 121 -9.37 8.59 -11.89
CA LYS A 121 -9.74 8.73 -10.47
C LYS A 121 -8.66 8.09 -9.60
N LEU A 122 -7.75 8.91 -9.09
CA LEU A 122 -6.75 8.47 -8.10
C LEU A 122 -7.34 8.50 -6.68
N PRO A 123 -6.91 7.59 -5.79
CA PRO A 123 -7.35 7.57 -4.39
C PRO A 123 -6.84 8.78 -3.59
N ALA A 124 -5.76 9.41 -4.04
CA ALA A 124 -5.25 10.68 -3.53
C ALA A 124 -5.36 11.77 -4.61
N ARG A 125 -5.72 12.98 -4.21
CA ARG A 125 -5.76 14.18 -5.05
C ARG A 125 -4.39 14.83 -5.21
N GLY A 126 -3.57 14.77 -4.16
CA GLY A 126 -2.23 15.35 -4.16
C GLY A 126 -1.49 15.11 -2.86
N VAL A 127 -0.20 15.46 -2.88
CA VAL A 127 0.70 15.45 -1.73
C VAL A 127 1.22 16.87 -1.53
N GLY A 128 1.03 17.43 -0.34
CA GLY A 128 1.58 18.73 0.03
C GLY A 128 3.08 18.65 0.29
N GLU A 129 3.79 19.78 0.22
CA GLU A 129 5.22 19.87 0.57
C GLU A 129 5.50 19.41 2.01
N ASP A 130 4.50 19.60 2.87
CA ASP A 130 4.47 19.25 4.27
C ASP A 130 4.30 17.74 4.54
N GLY A 131 4.10 16.95 3.46
CA GLY A 131 3.96 15.49 3.49
C GLY A 131 2.52 15.01 3.71
N LEU A 132 1.54 15.92 3.78
CA LEU A 132 0.14 15.54 3.91
C LEU A 132 -0.43 15.09 2.58
N ILE A 133 -1.20 13.99 2.61
CA ILE A 133 -1.89 13.44 1.44
C ILE A 133 -3.36 13.85 1.52
N ASP A 134 -3.86 14.54 0.49
CA ASP A 134 -5.29 14.85 0.36
C ASP A 134 -6.02 13.69 -0.31
N LEU A 135 -6.93 13.04 0.42
CA LEU A 135 -7.82 11.98 -0.09
C LEU A 135 -9.18 12.54 -0.53
N GLY A 136 -9.36 13.85 -0.53
CA GLY A 136 -10.61 14.52 -0.85
C GLY A 136 -11.71 14.23 0.19
N PRO A 137 -12.85 13.62 -0.19
CA PRO A 137 -13.92 13.34 0.76
C PRO A 137 -13.49 12.36 1.87
N ASP A 138 -12.42 11.59 1.63
CA ASP A 138 -11.88 10.63 2.58
C ASP A 138 -10.93 11.25 3.62
N GLY A 139 -10.65 12.55 3.52
CA GLY A 139 -9.88 13.29 4.52
C GLY A 139 -8.39 13.41 4.21
N ILE A 140 -7.58 13.61 5.26
CA ILE A 140 -6.14 13.85 5.16
C ILE A 140 -5.37 12.68 5.77
N VAL A 141 -4.24 12.32 5.15
CA VAL A 141 -3.31 11.32 5.69
C VAL A 141 -1.94 11.95 5.96
N ALA A 142 -1.37 11.62 7.12
CA ALA A 142 0.02 11.87 7.44
C ALA A 142 0.78 10.55 7.58
N ILE A 143 2.01 10.51 7.11
CA ILE A 143 2.88 9.32 7.18
C ILE A 143 4.15 9.67 7.94
N ALA A 144 4.58 8.80 8.85
CA ALA A 144 5.92 8.81 9.42
C ALA A 144 6.60 7.47 9.26
N GLU A 145 7.92 7.50 9.09
CA GLU A 145 8.77 6.33 9.24
C GLU A 145 9.12 6.14 10.72
N VAL A 146 9.03 4.90 11.20
CA VAL A 146 9.29 4.53 12.59
C VAL A 146 10.49 3.59 12.63
N SER A 147 11.46 3.86 13.50
CA SER A 147 12.58 2.95 13.70
C SER A 147 12.18 1.68 14.47
N THR A 148 13.11 0.76 14.63
CA THR A 148 12.90 -0.50 15.32
C THR A 148 13.86 -0.66 16.49
N VAL A 149 13.44 -1.38 17.53
CA VAL A 149 14.30 -1.76 18.66
C VAL A 149 14.49 -3.28 18.70
N SER A 150 15.67 -3.73 19.14
CA SER A 150 15.98 -5.16 19.34
C SER A 150 15.30 -5.71 20.58
N PHE A 151 13.98 -5.89 20.52
CA PHE A 151 13.12 -6.28 21.65
C PHE A 151 13.60 -7.56 22.36
N ALA A 152 13.94 -8.61 21.60
CA ALA A 152 14.36 -9.90 22.15
C ALA A 152 15.70 -9.87 22.91
N LEU A 153 16.52 -8.83 22.70
CA LEU A 153 17.79 -8.65 23.40
C LEU A 153 17.66 -7.86 24.71
N ARG A 154 16.44 -7.42 25.06
CA ARG A 154 16.15 -6.67 26.28
C ARG A 154 15.87 -7.59 27.46
N THR A 155 16.11 -7.11 28.68
CA THR A 155 15.75 -7.84 29.90
C THR A 155 14.22 -7.96 30.02
N PRO A 156 13.68 -8.93 30.78
CA PRO A 156 12.23 -9.08 30.96
C PRO A 156 11.55 -7.79 31.45
N ASP A 157 12.14 -7.10 32.42
CA ASP A 157 11.59 -5.85 32.95
C ASP A 157 11.59 -4.72 31.90
N GLU A 158 12.64 -4.65 31.07
CA GLU A 158 12.69 -3.71 29.94
C GLU A 158 11.62 -4.06 28.89
N GLN A 159 11.44 -5.34 28.58
CA GLN A 159 10.40 -5.80 27.66
C GLN A 159 9.00 -5.43 28.16
N ASP A 160 8.71 -5.68 29.43
CA ASP A 160 7.43 -5.31 30.06
C ASP A 160 7.22 -3.78 30.03
N GLY A 161 8.28 -3.00 30.28
CA GLY A 161 8.25 -1.54 30.16
C GLY A 161 7.93 -1.06 28.74
N LEU A 162 8.56 -1.65 27.72
CA LEU A 162 8.31 -1.37 26.31
C LEU A 162 6.88 -1.74 25.89
N VAL A 163 6.39 -2.91 26.30
CA VAL A 163 5.02 -3.36 26.03
C VAL A 163 4.02 -2.43 26.70
N ALA A 164 4.24 -2.04 27.95
CA ALA A 164 3.36 -1.09 28.66
C ALA A 164 3.34 0.29 27.98
N ALA A 165 4.49 0.79 27.52
CA ALA A 165 4.59 2.05 26.79
C ALA A 165 3.87 2.00 25.44
N PHE A 166 4.06 0.92 24.68
CA PHE A 166 3.35 0.69 23.42
C PHE A 166 1.83 0.57 23.65
N GLY A 167 1.40 -0.14 24.70
CA GLY A 167 -0.01 -0.24 25.10
C GLY A 167 -0.63 1.11 25.46
N ARG A 168 0.12 1.99 26.14
CA ARG A 168 -0.33 3.38 26.40
C ARG A 168 -0.55 4.16 25.11
N TRP A 169 0.33 4.00 24.13
CA TRP A 169 0.13 4.61 22.81
C TRP A 169 -1.12 4.06 22.12
N LEU A 170 -1.32 2.74 22.06
CA LEU A 170 -2.52 2.13 21.48
C LEU A 170 -3.81 2.64 22.14
N ASN A 171 -3.82 2.76 23.48
CA ASN A 171 -4.95 3.27 24.24
C ASN A 171 -5.21 4.78 24.05
N SER A 172 -4.23 5.53 23.52
CA SER A 172 -4.39 6.96 23.20
C SER A 172 -5.03 7.20 21.82
N LEU A 173 -5.07 6.17 20.97
CA LEU A 173 -5.61 6.28 19.62
C LEU A 173 -7.12 6.49 19.68
N SER A 174 -7.60 7.51 19.00
CA SER A 174 -9.04 7.82 18.89
C SER A 174 -9.56 7.83 17.46
N GLU A 175 -8.69 7.58 16.48
CA GLU A 175 -9.02 7.45 15.06
C GLU A 175 -8.19 6.33 14.42
N ARG A 176 -8.49 6.03 13.16
CA ARG A 176 -7.84 4.95 12.40
C ARG A 176 -6.35 5.26 12.17
N VAL A 177 -5.51 4.37 12.70
CA VAL A 177 -4.07 4.34 12.47
C VAL A 177 -3.71 3.00 11.84
N GLN A 178 -2.80 3.02 10.88
CA GLN A 178 -2.26 1.82 10.25
C GLN A 178 -0.76 1.75 10.49
N ILE A 179 -0.29 0.57 10.88
CA ILE A 179 1.13 0.24 10.95
C ILE A 179 1.42 -0.65 9.75
N LEU A 180 2.22 -0.14 8.82
CA LEU A 180 2.62 -0.88 7.63
C LEU A 180 4.09 -1.27 7.77
N VAL A 181 4.36 -2.57 7.74
CA VAL A 181 5.73 -3.10 7.70
C VAL A 181 5.98 -3.64 6.29
N ARG A 182 6.96 -3.08 5.59
CA ARG A 182 7.35 -3.53 4.25
C ARG A 182 8.81 -3.93 4.20
N ALA A 183 9.13 -4.88 3.32
CA ALA A 183 10.51 -5.12 2.90
C ALA A 183 10.86 -4.11 1.80
N GLU A 184 11.97 -3.41 1.97
CA GLU A 184 12.50 -2.42 1.04
C GLU A 184 13.92 -2.83 0.64
N ARG A 185 14.23 -2.77 -0.65
CA ARG A 185 15.60 -2.99 -1.12
C ARG A 185 16.47 -1.84 -0.67
N VAL A 186 17.62 -2.17 -0.08
CA VAL A 186 18.60 -1.18 0.34
C VAL A 186 19.42 -0.79 -0.87
N ASP A 187 19.29 0.46 -1.31
CA ASP A 187 20.18 1.04 -2.30
C ASP A 187 21.43 1.61 -1.61
N LEU A 188 22.59 1.04 -1.93
CA LEU A 188 23.88 1.48 -1.41
C LEU A 188 24.58 2.49 -2.35
N ALA A 189 24.07 2.74 -3.56
CA ALA A 189 24.73 3.57 -4.57
C ALA A 189 25.03 4.97 -4.03
N THR A 190 24.06 5.62 -3.36
CA THR A 190 24.25 6.94 -2.74
C THR A 190 25.30 6.91 -1.63
N THR A 191 25.32 5.84 -0.81
CA THR A 191 26.29 5.71 0.29
C THR A 191 27.70 5.48 -0.25
N ILE A 192 27.84 4.66 -1.29
CA ILE A 192 29.09 4.37 -1.98
C ILE A 192 29.62 5.64 -2.65
N GLY A 193 28.79 6.35 -3.42
CA GLY A 193 29.18 7.60 -4.06
C GLY A 193 29.63 8.67 -3.06
N ALA A 194 28.87 8.87 -1.98
CA ALA A 194 29.25 9.80 -0.91
C ALA A 194 30.55 9.41 -0.20
N LEU A 195 30.82 8.10 -0.08
CA LEU A 195 32.10 7.62 0.45
C LEU A 195 33.23 7.93 -0.54
N GLU A 196 33.06 7.61 -1.82
CA GLU A 196 34.04 7.85 -2.89
C GLU A 196 34.41 9.32 -3.05
N GLU A 197 33.43 10.23 -2.98
CA GLU A 197 33.66 11.68 -3.02
C GLU A 197 34.48 12.18 -1.83
N ARG A 198 34.36 11.53 -0.66
CA ARG A 198 35.07 11.93 0.56
C ARG A 198 36.47 11.33 0.67
N ILE A 199 36.76 10.23 -0.04
CA ILE A 199 38.08 9.57 0.01
C ILE A 199 39.25 10.53 -0.26
N PRO A 200 39.22 11.40 -1.30
CA PRO A 200 40.31 12.33 -1.59
C PRO A 200 40.54 13.39 -0.49
N LEU A 201 39.52 13.65 0.34
CA LEU A 201 39.54 14.65 1.41
C LEU A 201 40.10 14.11 2.73
N LEU A 202 40.40 12.80 2.79
CA LEU A 202 40.87 12.18 4.02
C LEU A 202 42.33 12.59 4.33
N PRO A 203 42.64 12.97 5.59
CA PRO A 203 43.93 13.56 5.94
C PRO A 203 45.11 12.57 5.93
N HIS A 204 44.85 11.27 6.01
CA HIS A 204 45.89 10.24 6.11
C HIS A 204 45.72 9.15 5.04
N PRO A 205 46.79 8.74 4.33
CA PRO A 205 46.70 7.78 3.22
C PRO A 205 46.15 6.41 3.63
N ALA A 206 46.44 5.94 4.85
CA ALA A 206 45.87 4.69 5.37
C ALA A 206 44.34 4.75 5.52
N LEU A 207 43.77 5.91 5.88
CA LEU A 207 42.33 6.08 5.97
C LEU A 207 41.70 6.09 4.57
N ALA A 208 42.35 6.73 3.60
CA ALA A 208 41.91 6.71 2.21
C ALA A 208 41.96 5.29 1.60
N HIS A 209 42.94 4.48 1.99
CA HIS A 209 43.02 3.08 1.60
C HIS A 209 41.86 2.27 2.20
N ALA A 210 41.68 2.31 3.53
CA ALA A 210 40.61 1.59 4.22
C ALA A 210 39.20 2.01 3.73
N ALA A 211 38.99 3.29 3.47
CA ALA A 211 37.72 3.78 2.92
C ALA A 211 37.45 3.25 1.50
N ARG A 212 38.49 3.10 0.66
CA ARG A 212 38.36 2.50 -0.68
C ARG A 212 38.06 1.00 -0.60
N GLU A 213 38.73 0.28 0.30
CA GLU A 213 38.42 -1.13 0.55
C GLU A 213 36.96 -1.30 1.03
N HIS A 214 36.50 -0.39 1.90
CA HIS A 214 35.11 -0.40 2.35
C HIS A 214 34.12 -0.12 1.20
N ALA A 215 34.39 0.86 0.33
CA ALA A 215 33.57 1.14 -0.85
C ALA A 215 33.50 -0.08 -1.79
N MET A 216 34.64 -0.76 -2.01
CA MET A 216 34.70 -1.99 -2.79
C MET A 216 33.87 -3.12 -2.15
N PHE A 217 33.97 -3.28 -0.83
CA PHE A 217 33.16 -4.26 -0.09
C PHE A 217 31.65 -3.98 -0.20
N LEU A 218 31.23 -2.73 -0.05
CA LEU A 218 29.81 -2.35 -0.18
C LEU A 218 29.30 -2.58 -1.62
N THR A 219 30.11 -2.25 -2.62
CA THR A 219 29.78 -2.49 -4.04
C THR A 219 29.61 -3.98 -4.31
N ASP A 220 30.52 -4.79 -3.79
CA ASP A 220 30.48 -6.24 -3.91
C ASP A 220 29.27 -6.85 -3.20
N LEU A 221 28.97 -6.37 -1.99
CA LEU A 221 27.80 -6.77 -1.21
C LEU A 221 26.49 -6.46 -1.97
N ALA A 222 26.37 -5.25 -2.54
CA ALA A 222 25.21 -4.85 -3.33
C ALA A 222 25.04 -5.66 -4.62
N THR A 223 26.15 -6.12 -5.21
CA THR A 223 26.14 -6.88 -6.46
C THR A 223 25.77 -8.35 -6.24
N ARG A 224 26.24 -8.95 -5.13
CA ARG A 224 26.05 -10.38 -4.87
C ARG A 224 24.79 -10.72 -4.08
N HIS A 225 24.27 -9.77 -3.30
CA HIS A 225 23.17 -10.03 -2.38
C HIS A 225 22.03 -9.05 -2.58
N GLU A 226 20.80 -9.58 -2.51
CA GLU A 226 19.62 -8.74 -2.36
C GLU A 226 19.53 -8.26 -0.92
N LEU A 227 19.93 -7.01 -0.69
CA LEU A 227 19.87 -6.38 0.62
C LEU A 227 18.46 -5.86 0.87
N LEU A 228 17.80 -6.41 1.89
CA LEU A 228 16.46 -5.99 2.30
C LEU A 228 16.50 -5.41 3.70
N ARG A 229 15.82 -4.27 3.90
CA ARG A 229 15.52 -3.72 5.22
C ARG A 229 14.02 -3.75 5.47
N ARG A 230 13.63 -3.85 6.74
CA ARG A 230 12.24 -3.64 7.15
C ARG A 230 12.01 -2.15 7.35
N GLN A 231 11.16 -1.56 6.52
CA GLN A 231 10.67 -0.22 6.70
C GLN A 231 9.33 -0.29 7.45
N VAL A 232 9.23 0.41 8.56
CA VAL A 232 8.00 0.50 9.36
C VAL A 232 7.42 1.90 9.17
N LEU A 233 6.17 1.95 8.74
CA LEU A 233 5.45 3.18 8.44
C LEU A 233 4.24 3.29 9.36
N LEU A 234 4.08 4.45 9.96
CA LEU A 234 2.92 4.85 10.73
C LEU A 234 2.06 5.77 9.86
N VAL A 235 0.86 5.32 9.53
CA VAL A 235 -0.09 6.06 8.68
C VAL A 235 -1.26 6.49 9.54
N ILE A 236 -1.49 7.79 9.62
CA ILE A 236 -2.57 8.41 10.40
C ILE A 236 -3.57 9.03 9.44
N ARG A 237 -4.84 8.61 9.50
CA ARG A 237 -5.91 9.17 8.68
C ARG A 237 -6.87 9.99 9.53
N GLU A 238 -7.11 11.22 9.10
CA GLU A 238 -8.04 12.16 9.73
C GLU A 238 -9.19 12.51 8.79
N PRO A 239 -10.45 12.28 9.18
CA PRO A 239 -11.59 12.66 8.35
C PRO A 239 -11.70 14.18 8.24
N ALA A 240 -11.96 14.67 7.02
CA ALA A 240 -12.26 16.08 6.75
C ALA A 240 -13.78 16.29 6.81
N VAL A 241 -14.28 16.88 7.90
CA VAL A 241 -15.71 17.14 8.11
C VAL A 241 -15.98 18.64 8.12
N GLY A 242 -16.95 19.09 7.32
CA GLY A 242 -17.39 20.49 7.24
C GLY A 242 -16.58 21.37 6.27
N ALA A 243 -16.98 22.64 6.15
CA ALA A 243 -16.43 23.58 5.16
C ALA A 243 -14.92 23.86 5.32
N ASN A 244 -14.40 23.83 6.56
CA ASN A 244 -12.97 23.94 6.88
C ASN A 244 -12.36 22.58 7.28
N GLY A 245 -13.01 21.49 6.87
CA GLY A 245 -12.68 20.13 7.31
C GLY A 245 -11.26 19.72 7.00
N THR A 246 -10.74 20.12 5.83
CA THR A 246 -9.40 19.76 5.35
C THR A 246 -8.30 20.37 6.22
N THR A 247 -8.34 21.67 6.47
CA THR A 247 -7.35 22.36 7.32
C THR A 247 -7.39 21.86 8.76
N ALA A 248 -8.59 21.62 9.29
CA ALA A 248 -8.75 21.07 10.63
C ALA A 248 -8.23 19.61 10.71
N ALA A 249 -8.46 18.80 9.69
CA ALA A 249 -7.93 17.43 9.59
C ALA A 249 -6.42 17.42 9.51
N ALA A 250 -5.81 18.31 8.71
CA ALA A 250 -4.36 18.49 8.63
C ALA A 250 -3.75 18.82 10.02
N ALA A 251 -4.32 19.78 10.74
CA ALA A 251 -3.85 20.14 12.07
C ALA A 251 -3.99 19.00 13.10
N ARG A 252 -5.05 18.18 13.00
CA ARG A 252 -5.21 16.98 13.83
C ARG A 252 -4.19 15.90 13.48
N ALA A 253 -3.93 15.68 12.19
CA ALA A 253 -2.98 14.67 11.72
C ALA A 253 -1.57 14.97 12.26
N TYR A 254 -1.12 16.23 12.17
CA TYR A 254 0.15 16.65 12.76
C TYR A 254 0.20 16.46 14.28
N ARG A 255 -0.86 16.85 14.99
CA ARG A 255 -0.93 16.71 16.44
C ARG A 255 -0.80 15.25 16.86
N ARG A 256 -1.50 14.35 16.17
CA ARG A 256 -1.41 12.90 16.43
C ARG A 256 -0.05 12.34 16.10
N LEU A 257 0.59 12.81 15.04
CA LEU A 257 1.93 12.37 14.68
C LEU A 257 2.96 12.79 15.75
N ALA A 258 2.85 14.03 16.25
CA ALA A 258 3.67 14.53 17.34
C ALA A 258 3.42 13.77 18.65
N GLU A 259 2.15 13.45 18.95
CA GLU A 259 1.79 12.64 20.11
C GLU A 259 2.35 11.21 20.00
N ALA A 260 2.22 10.59 18.82
CA ALA A 260 2.81 9.29 18.53
C ALA A 260 4.34 9.32 18.69
N ALA A 261 5.01 10.36 18.17
CA ALA A 261 6.45 10.54 18.33
C ALA A 261 6.88 10.61 19.80
N ARG A 262 6.12 11.34 20.63
CA ARG A 262 6.39 11.44 22.07
C ARG A 262 6.14 10.11 22.80
N LEU A 263 5.01 9.45 22.55
CA LEU A 263 4.63 8.23 23.25
C LEU A 263 5.47 7.02 22.83
N LEU A 264 5.75 6.87 21.54
CA LEU A 264 6.64 5.84 21.00
C LEU A 264 8.11 6.13 21.30
N GLY A 265 8.48 7.41 21.47
CA GLY A 265 9.79 7.82 22.00
C GLY A 265 10.11 7.19 23.35
N ALA A 266 9.10 7.02 24.22
CA ALA A 266 9.25 6.32 25.49
C ALA A 266 9.56 4.82 25.33
N CYS A 267 9.30 4.24 24.15
CA CYS A 267 9.67 2.88 23.78
C CYS A 267 11.08 2.79 23.15
N GLY A 268 11.83 3.89 23.09
CA GLY A 268 13.09 3.96 22.36
C GLY A 268 12.92 3.93 20.82
N LEU A 269 11.70 4.16 20.32
CA LEU A 269 11.41 4.27 18.91
C LEU A 269 11.53 5.73 18.48
N THR A 270 12.03 5.97 17.28
CA THR A 270 12.07 7.30 16.67
C THR A 270 11.01 7.35 15.58
N VAL A 271 10.15 8.38 15.63
CA VAL A 271 9.11 8.63 14.64
C VAL A 271 9.50 9.85 13.83
N ARG A 272 9.74 9.66 12.53
CA ARG A 272 10.16 10.71 11.60
C ARG A 272 9.03 10.98 10.61
N PRO A 273 8.31 12.11 10.73
CA PRO A 273 7.36 12.55 9.70
C PRO A 273 8.04 12.61 8.33
N LEU A 274 7.35 12.16 7.30
CA LEU A 274 7.82 12.27 5.92
C LEU A 274 7.35 13.60 5.33
N ASP A 275 8.22 14.27 4.56
CA ASP A 275 7.89 15.44 3.77
C ASP A 275 7.28 15.05 2.42
N GLY A 276 6.85 16.04 1.62
CA GLY A 276 6.18 15.80 0.35
C GLY A 276 7.01 14.98 -0.65
N ALA A 277 8.32 15.21 -0.69
CA ALA A 277 9.23 14.49 -1.57
C ALA A 277 9.37 13.02 -1.11
N ALA A 278 9.58 12.78 0.18
CA ALA A 278 9.70 11.45 0.75
C ALA A 278 8.39 10.66 0.63
N VAL A 279 7.22 11.30 0.81
CA VAL A 279 5.91 10.66 0.60
C VAL A 279 5.73 10.30 -0.87
N SER A 280 6.09 11.17 -1.80
CA SER A 280 5.98 10.88 -3.23
C SER A 280 6.89 9.72 -3.65
N ALA A 281 8.14 9.70 -3.18
CA ALA A 281 9.06 8.59 -3.40
C ALA A 281 8.55 7.28 -2.77
N LEU A 282 8.00 7.35 -1.55
CA LEU A 282 7.37 6.22 -0.88
C LEU A 282 6.22 5.66 -1.72
N LEU A 283 5.28 6.50 -2.17
CA LEU A 283 4.15 6.06 -3.00
C LEU A 283 4.62 5.46 -4.32
N ALA A 284 5.61 6.05 -4.99
CA ALA A 284 6.17 5.52 -6.22
C ALA A 284 6.79 4.12 -6.02
N SER A 285 7.59 3.94 -4.96
CA SER A 285 8.18 2.63 -4.60
C SER A 285 7.15 1.57 -4.22
N CYS A 286 5.90 1.94 -3.91
CA CYS A 286 4.81 0.99 -3.70
C CYS A 286 4.26 0.45 -5.02
N PHE A 287 4.33 1.23 -6.11
CA PHE A 287 3.86 0.80 -7.43
C PHE A 287 4.94 0.08 -8.23
N ASP A 288 6.20 0.51 -8.13
CA ASP A 288 7.34 -0.17 -8.70
C ASP A 288 8.46 -0.28 -7.66
N PRO A 289 8.50 -1.38 -6.88
CA PRO A 289 9.54 -1.58 -5.86
C PRO A 289 10.93 -1.86 -6.47
N MET A 290 11.00 -2.13 -7.79
CA MET A 290 12.25 -2.45 -8.49
C MET A 290 12.80 -1.25 -9.26
N ALA A 291 12.02 -0.19 -9.40
CA ALA A 291 12.48 1.06 -9.98
C ALA A 291 13.58 1.70 -9.11
N PRO A 292 14.56 2.38 -9.74
CA PRO A 292 15.47 3.24 -9.00
C PRO A 292 14.68 4.34 -8.27
N PRO A 293 15.21 4.86 -7.15
CA PRO A 293 14.56 5.95 -6.44
C PRO A 293 14.32 7.15 -7.37
N LEU A 294 13.16 7.78 -7.22
CA LEU A 294 12.82 8.97 -8.00
C LEU A 294 13.85 10.08 -7.74
N PRO A 295 14.40 10.72 -8.78
CA PRO A 295 15.39 11.77 -8.61
C PRO A 295 14.72 13.04 -8.08
N ALA A 296 14.83 13.26 -6.76
CA ALA A 296 14.16 14.35 -6.04
C ALA A 296 14.46 15.74 -6.61
N ASP A 297 15.69 15.97 -7.09
CA ASP A 297 16.14 17.29 -7.54
C ASP A 297 15.74 17.65 -8.99
N SER A 298 15.16 16.69 -9.73
CA SER A 298 14.89 16.81 -11.17
C SER A 298 13.42 16.69 -11.56
N LEU A 299 12.54 16.45 -10.58
CA LEU A 299 11.11 16.39 -10.82
C LEU A 299 10.52 17.79 -10.68
N ALA A 300 9.87 18.25 -11.75
CA ALA A 300 9.11 19.49 -11.72
C ALA A 300 7.87 19.34 -10.83
N HIS A 301 7.54 20.37 -10.07
CA HIS A 301 6.26 20.42 -9.35
C HIS A 301 5.07 20.38 -10.32
N PRO A 302 3.87 19.93 -9.89
CA PRO A 302 2.69 19.85 -10.76
C PRO A 302 2.35 21.14 -11.52
N ASP A 303 2.64 22.29 -10.91
CA ASP A 303 2.39 23.62 -11.49
C ASP A 303 3.67 24.29 -12.04
N GLU A 304 4.81 23.60 -11.95
CA GLU A 304 6.08 24.12 -12.45
C GLU A 304 6.11 23.99 -13.98
N VAL A 305 6.29 25.12 -14.65
CA VAL A 305 6.42 25.16 -16.10
C VAL A 305 7.73 24.48 -16.50
N ILE A 306 7.62 23.27 -17.06
CA ILE A 306 8.77 22.53 -17.59
C ILE A 306 9.26 23.25 -18.85
N SER A 307 10.26 24.12 -18.71
CA SER A 307 10.95 24.69 -19.86
C SER A 307 11.99 23.71 -20.39
N TRP A 308 11.95 23.42 -21.69
CA TRP A 308 12.97 22.60 -22.34
C TRP A 308 14.29 23.39 -22.40
N GLY A 309 15.15 23.19 -21.41
CA GLY A 309 16.53 23.72 -21.39
C GLY A 309 16.98 24.29 -20.04
N GLY A 310 17.88 23.56 -19.37
CA GLY A 310 18.87 24.18 -18.47
C GLY A 310 18.94 23.66 -17.04
N ARG A 311 19.68 22.56 -16.82
CA ARG A 311 20.71 22.49 -15.76
C ARG A 311 21.93 21.81 -16.37
N ARG A 312 22.94 22.61 -16.70
CA ARG A 312 24.33 22.15 -16.84
C ARG A 312 25.02 22.36 -15.50
#